data_AF-A0A7Y0D3J9-F1
#
_entry.id   AF-A0A7Y0D3J9-F1
#
_cell.length_a   1.000
_cell.length_b   1.000
_cell.length_c   1.000
_cell.angle_alpha   90.00
_cell.angle_beta   90.00
_cell.angle_gamma   90.00
#
_symmetry.space_group_name_H-M   'P 1'
#
loop_
_entity.id
_entity.type
_entity.pdbx_description
1 polymer ?
#
loop_
_entity_poly.entity_id
_entity_poly.type
_entity_poly.pdbx_seq_one_letter_code
_entity_poly.pdbx_strand_id
1 'polypeptide(L)'
;MKMLSELEWKSLSVDEFTSILIAGRSLPFRSFLITFDDGYESVKTTALKILQEFNFKAICFLSTALMRNSDENQTSQVSETDQKFLSWSQVRELQSSGNIDCQSHSHTHNRFINFSLTEIQQDLGTSVDLLSHELRLPKDHFTHLAWPWGLSFQEWKSIASHSGFKYQYTVARQSLRPDSHFDQIPRTCFDAHTLSQFKRLLWLQTGLISPVWDYVYPHRKKVRRIMDYLNA
;
A
#
# COMPACT_ATOMS: atom_id res chain seq x y z
N MET A 1 -10.79 13.53 -1.23
CA MET A 1 -11.19 13.28 0.18
C MET A 1 -12.48 14.00 0.52
N LYS A 2 -12.60 15.32 0.30
CA LYS A 2 -13.86 16.08 0.42
C LYS A 2 -15.12 15.36 -0.08
N MET A 3 -15.15 14.94 -1.35
CA MET A 3 -16.30 14.21 -1.92
C MET A 3 -16.64 12.91 -1.16
N LEU A 4 -15.62 12.16 -0.73
CA LEU A 4 -15.84 10.91 0.03
C LEU A 4 -16.45 11.24 1.40
N SER A 5 -15.94 12.27 2.07
CA SER A 5 -16.49 12.75 3.34
C SER A 5 -17.92 13.25 3.22
N GLU A 6 -18.24 14.07 2.20
CA GLU A 6 -19.61 14.54 1.91
C GLU A 6 -20.59 13.41 1.60
N LEU A 7 -20.10 12.32 1.01
CA LEU A 7 -20.87 11.10 0.73
C LEU A 7 -20.83 10.08 1.87
N GLU A 8 -20.33 10.48 3.05
CA GLU A 8 -20.27 9.67 4.28
C GLU A 8 -19.46 8.37 4.12
N TRP A 9 -18.46 8.37 3.25
CA TRP A 9 -17.48 7.28 3.20
C TRP A 9 -16.52 7.36 4.37
N LYS A 10 -16.14 6.20 4.89
CA LYS A 10 -15.23 6.07 6.03
C LYS A 10 -13.93 5.41 5.60
N SER A 11 -12.80 6.06 5.86
CA SER A 11 -11.50 5.41 5.77
C SER A 11 -11.30 4.49 6.98
N LEU A 12 -10.78 3.29 6.75
CA LEU A 12 -10.45 2.35 7.83
C LEU A 12 -9.02 2.58 8.32
N SER A 13 -8.80 2.49 9.64
CA SER A 13 -7.47 2.27 10.19
C SER A 13 -6.95 0.85 9.87
N VAL A 14 -5.66 0.61 10.08
CA VAL A 14 -5.09 -0.74 9.92
C VAL A 14 -5.78 -1.74 10.86
N ASP A 15 -6.04 -1.35 12.11
CA ASP A 15 -6.69 -2.19 13.12
C ASP A 15 -8.16 -2.48 12.78
N GLU A 16 -8.90 -1.47 12.31
CA GLU A 16 -10.28 -1.66 11.87
C GLU A 16 -10.33 -2.61 10.67
N PHE A 17 -9.47 -2.37 9.68
CA PHE A 17 -9.38 -3.20 8.49
C PHE A 17 -9.05 -4.66 8.82
N THR A 18 -8.03 -4.91 9.62
CA THR A 18 -7.63 -6.27 10.04
C THR A 18 -8.68 -6.95 10.90
N SER A 19 -9.29 -6.23 11.84
CA SER A 19 -10.34 -6.77 12.69
C SER A 19 -11.56 -7.23 11.89
N ILE A 20 -11.93 -6.48 10.85
CA ILE A 20 -13.02 -6.85 9.95
C ILE A 20 -12.68 -8.13 9.17
N LEU A 21 -11.45 -8.21 8.65
CA LEU A 21 -10.97 -9.39 7.92
C LEU A 21 -10.98 -10.66 8.80
N ILE A 22 -10.46 -10.57 10.02
CA ILE A 22 -10.39 -11.71 10.95
C ILE A 22 -11.79 -12.14 11.40
N ALA A 23 -12.66 -11.19 11.74
CA ALA A 23 -13.97 -11.50 12.29
C ALA A 23 -14.96 -12.07 11.26
N GLY A 24 -14.57 -12.15 9.98
CA GLY A 24 -15.47 -12.51 8.88
C GLY A 24 -16.68 -11.59 8.78
N ARG A 25 -16.57 -10.37 9.32
CA ARG A 25 -17.67 -9.39 9.36
C ARG A 25 -17.76 -8.69 8.01
N SER A 26 -18.97 -8.30 7.64
CA SER A 26 -19.16 -7.40 6.50
C SER A 26 -18.45 -6.08 6.77
N LEU A 27 -17.64 -5.61 5.81
CA LEU A 27 -17.09 -4.26 5.82
C LEU A 27 -18.25 -3.25 6.01
N PRO A 28 -18.08 -2.20 6.83
CA PRO A 28 -19.09 -1.16 6.94
C PRO A 28 -19.42 -0.60 5.56
N PHE A 29 -20.68 -0.24 5.36
CA PHE A 29 -21.11 0.36 4.10
C PHE A 29 -20.30 1.64 3.84
N ARG A 30 -19.84 1.82 2.59
CA ARG A 30 -19.00 2.95 2.17
C ARG A 30 -17.65 3.05 2.91
N SER A 31 -17.04 1.92 3.24
CA SER A 31 -15.66 1.89 3.72
C SER A 31 -14.64 1.85 2.60
N PHE A 32 -13.48 2.46 2.85
CA PHE A 32 -12.31 2.38 1.97
C PHE A 32 -11.01 2.36 2.79
N LEU A 33 -9.94 1.86 2.20
CA LEU A 33 -8.60 1.91 2.79
C LEU A 33 -7.71 2.79 1.91
N ILE A 34 -7.03 3.76 2.52
CA ILE A 34 -6.05 4.60 1.83
C ILE A 34 -4.68 3.96 2.07
N THR A 35 -3.89 3.78 1.00
CA THR A 35 -2.51 3.33 1.09
C THR A 35 -1.60 4.21 0.28
N PHE A 36 -0.43 4.56 0.83
CA PHE A 36 0.66 5.22 0.11
C PHE A 36 1.84 4.26 0.04
N ASP A 37 2.48 4.17 -1.12
CA ASP A 37 3.66 3.33 -1.33
C ASP A 37 4.94 4.20 -1.32
N ASP A 38 6.08 3.53 -1.27
CA ASP A 38 7.45 4.05 -1.38
C ASP A 38 7.98 4.93 -0.24
N GLY A 39 7.11 5.68 0.45
CA GLY A 39 7.50 6.56 1.54
C GLY A 39 8.03 7.93 1.08
N TYR A 40 7.38 8.54 0.09
CA TYR A 40 7.70 9.91 -0.33
C TYR A 40 7.41 10.97 0.75
N GLU A 41 8.23 12.01 0.84
CA GLU A 41 8.10 13.11 1.82
C GLU A 41 6.77 13.87 1.69
N SER A 42 6.15 13.83 0.50
CA SER A 42 4.81 14.40 0.24
C SER A 42 3.72 13.77 1.11
N VAL A 43 3.91 12.54 1.59
CA VAL A 43 3.00 11.90 2.55
C VAL A 43 2.95 12.71 3.84
N LYS A 44 4.11 13.18 4.33
CA LYS A 44 4.17 14.04 5.52
C LYS A 44 3.74 15.47 5.21
N THR A 45 4.32 16.09 4.18
CA THR A 45 4.18 17.54 3.97
C THR A 45 2.80 17.95 3.44
N THR A 46 2.14 17.04 2.72
CA THR A 46 0.85 17.27 2.07
C THR A 46 -0.22 16.31 2.57
N ALA A 47 -0.03 14.99 2.43
CA ALA A 47 -1.11 14.02 2.65
C ALA A 47 -1.60 13.99 4.10
N LEU A 48 -0.70 14.02 5.08
CA LEU A 48 -1.04 13.99 6.51
C LEU A 48 -2.01 15.11 6.90
N LYS A 49 -1.79 16.34 6.41
CA LYS A 49 -2.66 17.50 6.71
C LYS A 49 -4.08 17.28 6.20
N ILE A 50 -4.20 16.74 4.98
CA ILE A 50 -5.50 16.46 4.36
C ILE A 50 -6.19 15.31 5.11
N LEU A 51 -5.45 14.26 5.49
CA LEU A 51 -6.01 13.18 6.30
C LEU A 51 -6.54 13.70 7.64
N GLN A 52 -5.81 14.60 8.30
CA GLN A 52 -6.25 15.23 9.55
C GLN A 52 -7.52 16.08 9.36
N GLU A 53 -7.58 16.88 8.30
CA GLU A 53 -8.75 17.71 7.97
C GLU A 53 -10.05 16.88 7.86
N PHE A 54 -9.97 15.70 7.24
CA PHE A 54 -11.14 14.82 7.04
C PHE A 54 -11.25 13.70 8.08
N ASN A 55 -10.39 13.69 9.11
CA ASN A 55 -10.25 12.60 10.08
C ASN A 55 -10.12 11.22 9.41
N PHE A 56 -9.37 11.16 8.31
CA PHE A 56 -9.12 9.93 7.58
C PHE A 56 -7.86 9.22 8.07
N LYS A 57 -7.87 7.90 7.87
CA LYS A 57 -6.82 6.96 8.21
C LYS A 57 -6.19 6.38 6.95
N ALA A 58 -4.91 6.06 7.01
CA ALA A 58 -4.15 5.48 5.92
C ALA A 58 -3.06 4.53 6.41
N ILE A 59 -2.57 3.69 5.50
CA ILE A 59 -1.31 2.95 5.67
C ILE A 59 -0.25 3.61 4.77
N CYS A 60 0.97 3.76 5.26
CA CYS A 60 2.12 4.15 4.44
C CYS A 60 3.12 2.99 4.41
N PHE A 61 3.27 2.37 3.25
CA PHE A 61 4.23 1.29 3.03
C PHE A 61 5.60 1.89 2.68
N LEU A 62 6.62 1.53 3.46
CA LEU A 62 7.95 2.12 3.38
C LEU A 62 8.96 1.15 2.77
N SER A 63 9.66 1.63 1.74
CA SER A 63 10.88 0.99 1.23
C SER A 63 12.04 1.41 2.12
N THR A 64 12.35 0.59 3.13
CA THR A 64 13.20 1.05 4.26
C THR A 64 14.61 1.49 3.86
N ALA A 65 15.20 0.94 2.78
CA ALA A 65 16.51 1.36 2.28
C ALA A 65 16.51 2.78 1.67
N LEU A 66 15.34 3.31 1.32
CA LEU A 66 15.19 4.63 0.70
C LEU A 66 14.96 5.73 1.75
N MET A 67 14.68 5.36 3.00
CA MET A 67 14.40 6.32 4.07
C MET A 67 15.68 7.06 4.47
N ARG A 68 15.57 8.37 4.63
CA ARG A 68 16.72 9.23 4.97
C ARG A 68 17.04 9.16 6.47
N ASN A 69 18.33 9.20 6.77
CA ASN A 69 18.77 9.52 8.12
C ASN A 69 18.45 10.97 8.46
N SER A 70 18.18 11.27 9.73
CA SER A 70 17.63 12.55 10.20
C SER A 70 18.53 13.78 9.97
N ASP A 71 19.80 13.60 9.56
CA ASP A 71 20.83 14.63 9.70
C ASP A 71 21.70 14.88 8.44
N GLU A 72 21.29 14.42 7.26
CA GLU A 72 21.97 14.84 6.03
C GLU A 72 21.58 16.28 5.66
N ASN A 73 22.37 17.22 6.19
CA ASN A 73 22.51 18.55 5.64
C ASN A 73 22.70 18.43 4.13
N GLN A 74 21.74 18.95 3.36
CA GLN A 74 21.82 19.05 1.90
C GLN A 74 22.92 20.05 1.52
N THR A 75 24.18 19.66 1.62
CA THR A 75 25.32 20.33 1.00
C THR A 75 25.78 19.49 -0.18
N SER A 76 24.96 19.45 -1.21
CA SER A 76 25.34 19.18 -2.59
C SER A 76 24.13 19.56 -3.45
N GLN A 77 24.35 20.19 -4.59
CA GLN A 77 23.31 20.62 -5.51
C GLN A 77 22.37 19.46 -5.85
N VAL A 78 21.22 19.37 -5.19
CA VAL A 78 20.21 18.34 -5.47
C VAL A 78 19.23 18.94 -6.47
N SER A 79 19.04 18.22 -7.57
CA SER A 79 18.12 18.61 -8.64
C SER A 79 16.68 18.71 -8.11
N GLU A 80 15.89 19.65 -8.61
CA GLU A 80 14.44 19.77 -8.27
C GLU A 80 13.62 18.49 -8.59
N THR A 81 14.22 17.51 -9.28
CA THR A 81 13.64 16.22 -9.65
C THR A 81 13.89 15.10 -8.64
N ASP A 82 14.71 15.31 -7.60
CA ASP A 82 14.92 14.33 -6.54
C ASP A 82 13.73 14.36 -5.57
N GLN A 83 12.74 13.50 -5.82
CA GLN A 83 11.65 13.24 -4.89
C GLN A 83 12.25 12.78 -3.57
N LYS A 84 12.24 13.68 -2.58
CA LYS A 84 12.76 13.38 -1.25
C LYS A 84 11.87 12.30 -0.62
N PHE A 85 12.48 11.18 -0.24
CA PHE A 85 11.84 10.19 0.63
C PHE A 85 11.73 10.73 2.06
N LEU A 86 10.89 10.11 2.88
CA LEU A 86 10.76 10.45 4.30
C LEU A 86 12.09 10.24 5.02
N SER A 87 12.39 11.10 6.00
CA SER A 87 13.39 10.79 7.01
C SER A 87 12.78 9.95 8.13
N TRP A 88 13.58 9.17 8.86
CA TRP A 88 13.06 8.39 9.99
C TRP A 88 12.39 9.26 11.07
N SER A 89 12.82 10.52 11.24
CA SER A 89 12.10 11.49 12.09
C SER A 89 10.69 11.77 11.57
N GLN A 90 10.53 11.98 10.26
CA GLN A 90 9.22 12.18 9.65
C GLN A 90 8.37 10.91 9.73
N VAL A 91 8.96 9.72 9.56
CA VAL A 91 8.24 8.44 9.74
C VAL A 91 7.69 8.32 11.16
N ARG A 92 8.47 8.67 12.19
CA ARG A 92 8.00 8.71 13.58
C ARG A 92 6.86 9.71 13.78
N GLU A 93 6.92 10.89 13.16
CA GLU A 93 5.81 11.85 13.16
C GLU A 93 4.55 11.27 12.49
N LEU A 94 4.69 10.56 11.37
CA LEU A 94 3.56 9.91 10.70
C LEU A 94 2.92 8.85 11.61
N GLN A 95 3.70 7.94 12.17
CA GLN A 95 3.21 6.88 13.06
C GLN A 95 2.51 7.46 14.30
N SER A 96 3.14 8.44 14.95
CA SER A 96 2.59 9.07 16.17
C SER A 96 1.35 9.95 15.92
N SER A 97 1.09 10.35 14.68
CA SER A 97 -0.11 11.13 14.34
C SER A 97 -1.42 10.38 14.59
N GLY A 98 -1.37 9.03 14.57
CA GLY A 98 -2.55 8.17 14.62
C GLY A 98 -3.43 8.24 13.38
N ASN A 99 -3.09 9.04 12.36
CA ASN A 99 -3.76 9.05 11.05
C ASN A 99 -3.09 8.10 10.05
N ILE A 100 -1.79 7.84 10.20
CA ILE A 100 -1.02 6.98 9.31
C ILE A 100 -0.37 5.87 10.11
N ASP A 101 -0.53 4.64 9.65
CA ASP A 101 0.19 3.48 10.14
C ASP A 101 1.30 3.08 9.15
N CYS A 102 2.55 3.02 9.60
CA CYS A 102 3.71 2.77 8.76
C CYS A 102 4.03 1.27 8.71
N GLN A 103 4.00 0.69 7.50
CA GLN A 103 4.13 -0.74 7.24
C GLN A 103 5.19 -1.01 6.16
N SER A 104 5.42 -2.28 5.79
CA SER A 104 6.55 -2.62 4.90
C SER A 104 6.20 -2.50 3.41
N HIS A 105 7.10 -1.90 2.63
CA HIS A 105 7.16 -2.00 1.17
C HIS A 105 8.42 -2.73 0.71
N SER A 106 8.87 -3.73 1.49
CA SER A 106 10.19 -4.37 1.38
C SER A 106 11.36 -3.47 1.83
N HIS A 107 12.58 -4.00 1.84
CA HIS A 107 13.76 -3.20 2.15
C HIS A 107 14.27 -2.45 0.91
N THR A 108 14.58 -3.17 -0.16
CA THR A 108 15.27 -2.63 -1.33
C THR A 108 14.36 -2.13 -2.46
N HIS A 109 13.03 -2.33 -2.37
CA HIS A 109 12.07 -1.98 -3.43
C HIS A 109 12.30 -2.72 -4.77
N ASN A 110 12.90 -3.91 -4.71
CA ASN A 110 13.22 -4.70 -5.90
C ASN A 110 12.02 -5.47 -6.45
N ARG A 111 12.08 -5.84 -7.73
CA ARG A 111 11.08 -6.71 -8.38
C ARG A 111 11.19 -8.19 -8.01
N PHE A 112 12.28 -8.59 -7.32
CA PHE A 112 12.60 -9.95 -6.89
C PHE A 112 12.69 -11.05 -7.98
N ILE A 113 12.51 -10.73 -9.26
CA ILE A 113 12.49 -11.72 -10.38
C ILE A 113 13.76 -12.59 -10.42
N ASN A 114 14.92 -12.01 -10.12
CA ASN A 114 16.23 -12.69 -10.17
C ASN A 114 16.79 -13.00 -8.78
N PHE A 115 15.95 -13.00 -7.75
CA PHE A 115 16.37 -13.23 -6.37
C PHE A 115 16.10 -14.68 -5.99
N SER A 116 17.01 -15.27 -5.23
CA SER A 116 16.76 -16.52 -4.50
C SER A 116 15.72 -16.30 -3.39
N LEU A 117 15.08 -17.38 -2.97
CA LEU A 117 14.11 -17.35 -1.87
C LEU A 117 14.72 -16.82 -0.56
N THR A 118 15.99 -17.14 -0.30
CA THR A 118 16.73 -16.64 0.87
C THR A 118 16.96 -15.13 0.80
N GLU A 119 17.31 -14.59 -0.37
CA GLU A 119 17.50 -13.14 -0.53
C GLU A 119 16.19 -12.37 -0.34
N ILE A 120 15.06 -12.92 -0.83
CA ILE A 120 13.73 -12.34 -0.59
C ILE A 120 13.41 -12.37 0.91
N GLN A 121 13.63 -13.50 1.58
CA GLN A 121 13.40 -13.62 3.01
C GLN A 121 14.24 -12.61 3.81
N GLN A 122 15.51 -12.44 3.45
CA GLN A 122 16.41 -11.50 4.08
C GLN A 122 16.00 -10.05 3.86
N ASP A 123 15.61 -9.68 2.65
CA ASP A 123 15.11 -8.33 2.34
C ASP A 123 13.86 -8.00 3.18
N LEU A 124 12.89 -8.91 3.18
CA LEU A 124 11.66 -8.77 3.95
C LEU A 124 11.94 -8.68 5.45
N GLY A 125 12.79 -9.55 6.00
CA GLY A 125 13.20 -9.50 7.40
C GLY A 125 13.90 -8.20 7.77
N THR A 126 14.82 -7.72 6.93
CA THR A 126 15.54 -6.46 7.13
C THR A 126 14.57 -5.28 7.21
N SER A 127 13.52 -5.27 6.37
CA SER A 127 12.50 -4.22 6.41
C SER A 127 11.76 -4.16 7.75
N VAL A 128 11.39 -5.31 8.31
CA VAL A 128 10.69 -5.41 9.60
C VAL A 128 11.62 -5.02 10.74
N ASP A 129 12.88 -5.44 10.68
CA ASP A 129 13.88 -5.14 11.71
C ASP A 129 14.15 -3.63 11.81
N LEU A 130 14.30 -2.96 10.67
CA LEU A 130 14.48 -1.51 10.62
C LEU A 130 13.23 -0.75 11.09
N LEU A 131 12.04 -1.15 10.61
CA LEU A 131 10.77 -0.55 11.04
C LEU A 131 10.59 -0.67 12.56
N SER A 132 10.82 -1.87 13.10
CA SER A 132 10.73 -2.15 14.53
C SER A 132 11.72 -1.33 15.35
N HIS A 133 12.96 -1.21 14.88
CA HIS A 133 13.98 -0.39 15.52
C HIS A 133 13.62 1.10 15.52
N GLU A 134 13.30 1.67 14.36
CA GLU A 134 13.12 3.11 14.17
C GLU A 134 11.82 3.65 14.79
N LEU A 135 10.77 2.82 14.83
CA LEU A 135 9.48 3.16 15.42
C LEU A 135 9.33 2.67 16.86
N ARG A 136 10.26 1.86 17.36
CA ARG A 136 10.23 1.26 18.71
C ARG A 136 8.92 0.49 18.96
N LEU A 137 8.44 -0.20 17.93
CA LEU A 137 7.26 -1.06 17.97
C LEU A 137 7.69 -2.51 17.79
N PRO A 138 6.95 -3.48 18.37
CA PRO A 138 7.30 -4.88 18.24
C PRO A 138 7.15 -5.36 16.78
N LYS A 139 7.92 -6.37 16.39
CA LYS A 139 7.93 -6.87 15.00
C LYS A 139 6.55 -7.34 14.53
N ASP A 140 5.71 -7.85 15.44
CA ASP A 140 4.34 -8.31 15.15
C ASP A 140 3.34 -7.17 14.90
N HIS A 141 3.75 -5.91 15.05
CA HIS A 141 3.01 -4.76 14.51
C HIS A 141 3.11 -4.69 12.97
N PHE A 142 4.24 -5.10 12.39
CA PHE A 142 4.54 -4.96 10.96
C PHE A 142 4.06 -6.16 10.14
N THR A 143 2.75 -6.41 10.15
CA THR A 143 2.14 -7.58 9.49
C THR A 143 1.60 -7.31 8.10
N HIS A 144 1.73 -6.07 7.60
CA HIS A 144 1.26 -5.66 6.29
C HIS A 144 2.42 -5.44 5.33
N LEU A 145 2.32 -6.04 4.14
CA LEU A 145 3.30 -5.91 3.05
C LEU A 145 2.62 -5.47 1.77
N ALA A 146 2.95 -4.29 1.26
CA ALA A 146 2.70 -4.00 -0.14
C ALA A 146 3.85 -4.55 -0.97
N TRP A 147 3.57 -5.38 -1.98
CA TRP A 147 4.61 -5.87 -2.88
C TRP A 147 5.06 -4.74 -3.81
N PRO A 148 6.38 -4.44 -3.91
CA PRO A 148 6.91 -3.53 -4.91
C PRO A 148 6.39 -3.87 -6.30
N TRP A 149 6.00 -2.86 -7.07
CA TRP A 149 5.45 -3.03 -8.42
C TRP A 149 4.14 -3.84 -8.50
N GLY A 150 3.55 -4.20 -7.35
CA GLY A 150 2.41 -5.10 -7.25
C GLY A 150 2.70 -6.53 -7.73
N LEU A 151 3.96 -6.95 -7.78
CA LEU A 151 4.41 -8.23 -8.32
C LEU A 151 4.71 -9.22 -7.18
N SER A 152 4.08 -10.40 -7.25
CA SER A 152 4.30 -11.48 -6.29
C SER A 152 4.04 -12.84 -6.92
N PHE A 153 4.83 -13.85 -6.55
CA PHE A 153 4.61 -15.27 -6.90
C PHE A 153 4.26 -16.09 -5.65
N GLN A 154 3.73 -17.31 -5.84
CA GLN A 154 3.21 -18.12 -4.73
C GLN A 154 4.29 -18.44 -3.68
N GLU A 155 5.51 -18.69 -4.12
CA GLU A 155 6.68 -18.97 -3.30
C GLU A 155 7.04 -17.74 -2.45
N TRP A 156 7.02 -16.55 -3.06
CA TRP A 156 7.32 -15.29 -2.36
C TRP A 156 6.26 -14.95 -1.32
N LYS A 157 4.98 -15.13 -1.68
CA LYS A 157 3.86 -14.97 -0.74
C LYS A 157 3.97 -15.92 0.44
N SER A 158 4.36 -17.16 0.18
CA SER A 158 4.58 -18.16 1.24
C SER A 158 5.71 -17.72 2.16
N ILE A 159 6.84 -17.25 1.63
CA ILE A 159 7.95 -16.72 2.44
C ILE A 159 7.50 -15.53 3.29
N ALA A 160 6.81 -14.56 2.69
CA ALA A 160 6.30 -13.41 3.43
C ALA A 160 5.38 -13.83 4.59
N SER A 161 4.48 -14.79 4.36
CA SER A 161 3.61 -15.34 5.42
C SER A 161 4.41 -16.00 6.55
N HIS A 162 5.44 -16.80 6.23
CA HIS A 162 6.31 -17.41 7.24
C HIS A 162 7.15 -16.38 8.01
N SER A 163 7.47 -15.24 7.38
CA SER A 163 8.15 -14.11 8.01
C SER A 163 7.22 -13.22 8.84
N GLY A 164 5.92 -13.53 8.93
CA GLY A 164 4.94 -12.82 9.77
C GLY A 164 4.02 -11.84 9.04
N PHE A 165 4.16 -11.68 7.72
CA PHE A 165 3.24 -10.84 6.94
C PHE A 165 1.91 -11.55 6.72
N LYS A 166 0.89 -11.12 7.46
CA LYS A 166 -0.47 -11.67 7.41
C LYS A 166 -1.29 -11.09 6.26
N TYR A 167 -1.00 -9.85 5.86
CA TYR A 167 -1.75 -9.11 4.86
C TYR A 167 -0.80 -8.62 3.77
N GLN A 168 -0.98 -9.12 2.56
CA GLN A 168 -0.11 -8.81 1.44
C GLN A 168 -0.93 -8.16 0.32
N TYR A 169 -0.44 -7.04 -0.19
CA TYR A 169 -1.17 -6.19 -1.12
C TYR A 169 -0.52 -6.20 -2.50
N THR A 170 -1.37 -6.24 -3.53
CA THR A 170 -0.94 -6.21 -4.95
C THR A 170 -1.68 -5.12 -5.71
N VAL A 171 -1.32 -4.91 -6.98
CA VAL A 171 -1.99 -3.93 -7.85
C VAL A 171 -2.97 -4.62 -8.78
N ALA A 172 -4.25 -4.49 -8.46
CA ALA A 172 -5.38 -4.99 -9.23
C ALA A 172 -6.55 -4.01 -9.08
N ARG A 173 -7.12 -3.56 -10.21
CA ARG A 173 -8.21 -2.57 -10.21
C ARG A 173 -9.56 -3.18 -9.80
N GLN A 174 -9.60 -3.79 -8.62
CA GLN A 174 -10.73 -4.51 -8.03
C GLN A 174 -10.92 -4.06 -6.58
N SER A 175 -12.13 -4.28 -6.05
CA SER A 175 -12.39 -4.15 -4.62
C SER A 175 -12.01 -5.43 -3.89
N LEU A 176 -11.63 -5.30 -2.62
CA LEU A 176 -11.56 -6.45 -1.72
C LEU A 176 -12.96 -7.09 -1.57
N ARG A 177 -13.02 -8.43 -1.62
CA ARG A 177 -14.23 -9.22 -1.42
C ARG A 177 -14.11 -10.10 -0.17
N PRO A 178 -15.23 -10.52 0.46
CA PRO A 178 -15.19 -11.37 1.66
C PRO A 178 -14.44 -12.70 1.49
N ASP A 179 -14.38 -13.24 0.27
CA ASP A 179 -13.69 -14.46 -0.12
C ASP A 179 -12.25 -14.22 -0.63
N SER A 180 -11.77 -12.97 -0.58
CA SER A 180 -10.41 -12.64 -1.03
C SER A 180 -9.35 -13.20 -0.10
N HIS A 181 -8.26 -13.71 -0.69
CA HIS A 181 -7.10 -14.16 0.06
C HIS A 181 -6.32 -12.98 0.64
N PHE A 182 -5.91 -13.10 1.91
CA PHE A 182 -5.17 -12.03 2.61
C PHE A 182 -3.73 -11.92 2.12
N ASP A 183 -3.21 -12.91 1.39
CA ASP A 183 -1.90 -12.85 0.72
C ASP A 183 -1.98 -12.17 -0.67
N GLN A 184 -3.13 -11.63 -1.06
CA GLN A 184 -3.30 -10.97 -2.36
C GLN A 184 -4.39 -9.89 -2.37
N ILE A 185 -4.39 -9.00 -1.37
CA ILE A 185 -5.36 -7.91 -1.26
C ILE A 185 -5.24 -6.98 -2.48
N PRO A 186 -6.31 -6.78 -3.28
CA PRO A 186 -6.26 -5.97 -4.49
C PRO A 186 -6.29 -4.47 -4.16
N ARG A 187 -5.44 -3.69 -4.84
CA ARG A 187 -5.44 -2.23 -4.76
C ARG A 187 -5.52 -1.56 -6.13
N THR A 188 -6.25 -0.45 -6.18
CA THR A 188 -6.33 0.43 -7.34
C THR A 188 -5.38 1.60 -7.16
N CYS A 189 -4.35 1.69 -8.00
CA CYS A 189 -3.46 2.85 -8.05
C CYS A 189 -4.16 4.04 -8.71
N PHE A 190 -4.00 5.22 -8.12
CA PHE A 190 -4.54 6.48 -8.61
C PHE A 190 -3.41 7.47 -8.92
N ASP A 191 -2.80 7.31 -10.09
CA ASP A 191 -1.71 8.16 -10.55
C ASP A 191 -2.26 9.23 -11.48
N ALA A 192 -2.23 10.50 -11.07
CA ALA A 192 -2.73 11.66 -11.83
C ALA A 192 -4.18 11.55 -12.37
N HIS A 193 -5.04 10.79 -11.68
CA HIS A 193 -6.45 10.63 -12.11
C HIS A 193 -7.27 11.90 -11.85
N THR A 194 -8.15 12.25 -12.79
CA THR A 194 -9.15 13.30 -12.57
C THR A 194 -10.24 12.81 -11.62
N LEU A 195 -10.98 13.75 -11.00
CA LEU A 195 -12.11 13.41 -10.15
C LEU A 195 -13.16 12.56 -10.90
N SER A 196 -13.38 12.82 -12.20
CA SER A 196 -14.31 12.03 -13.02
C SER A 196 -13.83 10.59 -13.23
N GLN A 197 -12.53 10.38 -13.43
CA GLN A 197 -11.95 9.04 -13.52
C GLN A 197 -12.04 8.31 -12.17
N PHE A 198 -11.77 9.01 -11.06
CA PHE A 198 -11.96 8.48 -9.72
C PHE A 198 -13.40 8.04 -9.47
N LYS A 199 -14.38 8.91 -9.73
CA LYS A 199 -15.81 8.61 -9.58
C LYS A 199 -16.23 7.38 -10.38
N ARG A 200 -15.76 7.28 -11.63
CA ARG A 200 -16.04 6.12 -12.49
C ARG A 200 -15.49 4.83 -11.89
N LEU A 201 -14.24 4.83 -11.44
CA LEU A 201 -13.63 3.64 -10.84
C LEU A 201 -14.31 3.25 -9.54
N LEU A 202 -14.60 4.22 -8.67
CA LEU A 202 -15.36 4.01 -7.44
C LEU A 202 -16.71 3.35 -7.73
N TRP A 203 -17.45 3.86 -8.71
CA TRP A 203 -18.74 3.28 -9.12
C TRP A 203 -18.60 1.87 -9.73
N LEU A 204 -17.59 1.63 -10.56
CA LEU A 204 -17.33 0.29 -11.13
C LEU A 204 -17.00 -0.74 -10.05
N GLN A 205 -16.33 -0.31 -8.98
CA GLN A 205 -15.80 -1.20 -7.94
C GLN A 205 -16.77 -1.40 -6.77
N THR A 206 -17.74 -0.50 -6.60
CA THR A 206 -18.67 -0.52 -5.46
C THR A 206 -20.15 -0.47 -5.83
N GLY A 207 -20.49 -0.18 -7.09
CA GLY A 207 -21.86 -0.15 -7.59
C GLY A 207 -22.42 -1.53 -7.95
N LEU A 208 -23.67 -1.56 -8.40
CA LEU A 208 -24.41 -2.80 -8.71
C LEU A 208 -23.73 -3.70 -9.74
N ILE A 209 -22.91 -3.13 -10.63
CA ILE A 209 -22.20 -3.89 -11.66
C ILE A 209 -20.82 -4.39 -11.21
N SER A 210 -20.42 -4.16 -9.95
CA SER A 210 -19.11 -4.54 -9.48
C SER A 210 -18.78 -6.03 -9.61
N PRO A 211 -19.72 -6.99 -9.42
CA PRO A 211 -19.42 -8.40 -9.66
C PRO A 211 -19.03 -8.68 -11.12
N VAL A 212 -19.68 -8.01 -12.07
CA VAL A 212 -19.36 -8.14 -13.51
C VAL A 212 -17.99 -7.53 -13.80
N TRP A 213 -17.70 -6.36 -13.22
CA TRP A 213 -16.40 -5.70 -13.39
C TRP A 213 -15.25 -6.57 -12.88
N ASP A 214 -15.41 -7.17 -11.69
CA ASP A 214 -14.38 -8.02 -11.09
C ASP A 214 -14.10 -9.28 -11.90
N TYR A 215 -15.12 -9.84 -12.57
CA TYR A 215 -14.95 -10.95 -13.50
C TYR A 215 -14.24 -10.50 -14.79
N VAL A 216 -14.70 -9.42 -15.43
CA VAL A 216 -14.23 -9.02 -16.77
C VAL A 216 -12.82 -8.42 -16.76
N TYR A 217 -12.46 -7.65 -15.72
CA TYR A 217 -11.22 -6.89 -15.71
C TYR A 217 -9.93 -7.75 -15.79
N PRO A 218 -9.77 -8.84 -15.00
CA PRO A 218 -8.59 -9.72 -15.09
C PRO A 218 -8.42 -10.35 -16.47
N HIS A 219 -9.50 -10.82 -17.08
CA HIS A 219 -9.45 -11.42 -18.42
C HIS A 219 -9.04 -10.40 -19.48
N ARG A 220 -9.60 -9.18 -19.42
CA ARG A 220 -9.21 -8.09 -20.32
C ARG A 220 -7.72 -7.75 -20.18
N LYS A 221 -7.18 -7.71 -18.96
CA LYS A 221 -5.75 -7.47 -18.71
C LYS A 221 -4.88 -8.59 -19.30
N LYS A 222 -5.30 -9.85 -19.16
CA LYS A 222 -4.61 -11.01 -19.74
C LYS A 222 -4.58 -10.96 -21.27
N VAL A 223 -5.71 -10.67 -21.91
CA VAL A 223 -5.82 -10.51 -23.37
C VAL A 223 -4.92 -9.38 -23.87
N ARG A 224 -4.93 -8.23 -23.19
CA ARG A 224 -4.05 -7.11 -23.56
C ARG A 224 -2.57 -7.48 -23.51
N ARG A 225 -2.12 -8.15 -22.43
CA ARG A 225 -0.73 -8.62 -22.32
C ARG A 225 -0.34 -9.59 -23.44
N ILE A 226 -1.24 -10.47 -23.85
CA ILE A 226 -1.00 -11.39 -24.98
C ILE A 226 -0.88 -10.59 -26.28
N MET A 227 -1.75 -9.62 -26.52
CA MET A 227 -1.66 -8.75 -27.71
C MET A 227 -0.36 -7.94 -27.72
N ASP A 228 0.06 -7.39 -26.59
CA ASP A 228 1.32 -6.64 -26.49
C ASP A 228 2.53 -7.54 -26.79
N TYR A 229 2.50 -8.82 -26.39
CA TYR A 229 3.54 -9.80 -26.71
C TYR A 229 3.54 -10.23 -28.18
N LEU A 230 2.37 -10.33 -28.82
CA LEU A 230 2.26 -10.68 -30.24
C LEU A 230 2.66 -9.54 -31.18
N ASN A 231 2.68 -8.30 -30.68
CA ASN A 231 3.04 -7.10 -31.44
C ASN A 231 4.48 -6.60 -31.17
N ALA A 232 5.26 -7.33 -30.37
CA ALA A 232 6.66 -7.05 -30.04
C ALA A 232 7.58 -8.05 -30.76
#